data_AF-A0A3D1LEZ4-F1
#
_entry.id   AF-A0A3D1LEZ4-F1
#
_cell.length_a   1.000
_cell.length_b   1.000
_cell.length_c   1.000
_cell.angle_alpha   90.00
_cell.angle_beta   90.00
_cell.angle_gamma   90.00
#
_symmetry.space_group_name_H-M   'P 1'
#
loop_
_entity.id
_entity.type
_entity.pdbx_description
1 polymer ?
#
loop_
_entity_poly.entity_id
_entity_poly.type
_entity_poly.pdbx_seq_one_letter_code
_entity_poly.pdbx_strand_id
1 'polypeptide(L)'
;QDIAPHIYHNQMSWKEPEADDFVLCYRGRTLYCKVEDGSLVLPRVKDVEPSALQYAFSIDERADYLLSDAELKEANGFSYFDTGKLRTLVPGPALMAAAAGESLYRWYSGQRFCGRCGKPMEKSKIERAMVCPVCGNTVYPKICPAVIVAIHDGDRLVLTRYKDRPFKHYALVAGF
;
A
#
# COMPACT_ATOMS: atom_id res chain seq x y z
N GLN A 1 12.23 -3.68 7.95
CA GLN A 1 11.34 -4.29 6.96
C GLN A 1 11.89 -5.68 6.70
N ASP A 2 11.07 -6.71 6.81
CA ASP A 2 11.53 -8.10 6.68
C ASP A 2 11.55 -8.52 5.20
N ILE A 3 12.29 -7.75 4.40
CA ILE A 3 12.46 -7.99 2.96
C ILE A 3 13.93 -8.19 2.57
N ALA A 4 14.86 -8.29 3.53
CA ALA A 4 16.26 -8.52 3.21
C ALA A 4 16.43 -9.79 2.33
N PRO A 5 17.30 -9.75 1.30
CA PRO A 5 18.28 -8.70 0.96
C PRO A 5 17.73 -7.54 0.11
N HIS A 6 16.43 -7.51 -0.19
CA HIS A 6 15.80 -6.53 -1.06
C HIS A 6 15.73 -5.13 -0.44
N ILE A 7 15.77 -4.10 -1.28
CA ILE A 7 15.79 -2.69 -0.89
C ILE A 7 14.54 -1.97 -1.40
N TYR A 8 13.82 -1.29 -0.49
CA TYR A 8 12.66 -0.48 -0.83
C TYR A 8 13.06 0.95 -1.22
N HIS A 9 12.76 1.35 -2.45
CA HIS A 9 13.03 2.68 -3.00
C HIS A 9 11.73 3.49 -3.15
N ASN A 10 11.50 4.42 -2.24
CA ASN A 10 10.28 5.24 -2.22
C ASN A 10 10.39 6.56 -3.00
N GLN A 11 11.52 6.84 -3.65
CA GLN A 11 11.67 8.05 -4.46
C GLN A 11 10.67 8.04 -5.63
N MET A 12 10.12 9.18 -6.00
CA MET A 12 9.29 9.32 -7.19
C MET A 12 10.21 9.43 -8.41
N SER A 13 10.35 8.36 -9.20
CA SER A 13 11.31 8.34 -10.32
C SER A 13 10.70 8.37 -11.72
N TRP A 14 9.38 8.60 -11.85
CA TRP A 14 8.65 8.74 -13.13
C TRP A 14 9.19 7.83 -14.25
N LYS A 15 9.24 6.53 -13.98
CA LYS A 15 9.68 5.52 -14.96
C LYS A 15 8.52 5.14 -15.88
N GLU A 16 8.83 4.85 -17.14
CA GLU A 16 7.87 4.19 -18.02
C GLU A 16 7.68 2.73 -17.57
N PRO A 17 6.44 2.20 -17.54
CA PRO A 17 6.20 0.82 -17.13
C PRO A 17 6.85 -0.20 -18.08
N GLU A 18 7.63 -1.13 -17.53
CA GLU A 18 8.15 -2.28 -18.26
C GLU A 18 7.20 -3.47 -18.13
N ALA A 19 7.23 -4.38 -19.11
CA ALA A 19 6.29 -5.52 -19.20
C ALA A 19 6.25 -6.41 -17.95
N ASP A 20 7.38 -6.54 -17.24
CA ASP A 20 7.54 -7.39 -16.06
C ASP A 20 7.46 -6.63 -14.73
N ASP A 21 7.23 -5.31 -14.76
CA ASP A 21 6.92 -4.54 -13.57
C ASP A 21 5.58 -4.98 -12.97
N PHE A 22 5.40 -4.73 -11.67
CA PHE A 22 4.20 -5.14 -10.96
C PHE A 22 3.10 -4.08 -11.00
N VAL A 23 1.86 -4.55 -11.00
CA VAL A 23 0.67 -3.71 -10.91
C VAL A 23 -0.04 -3.95 -9.58
N LEU A 24 -0.35 -2.86 -8.90
CA LEU A 24 -1.07 -2.83 -7.64
C LEU A 24 -2.48 -2.27 -7.92
N CYS A 25 -3.47 -3.15 -7.91
CA CYS A 25 -4.86 -2.82 -8.20
C CYS A 25 -5.73 -3.09 -6.97
N TYR A 26 -6.30 -2.03 -6.39
CA TYR A 26 -7.09 -2.12 -5.16
C TYR A 26 -8.55 -1.75 -5.40
N ARG A 27 -9.43 -2.41 -4.65
CA ARG A 27 -10.85 -2.09 -4.56
C ARG A 27 -11.26 -2.04 -3.09
N GLY A 28 -11.40 -0.84 -2.54
CA GLY A 28 -11.75 -0.65 -1.13
C GLY A 28 -10.68 -1.24 -0.19
N ARG A 29 -10.97 -2.42 0.37
CA ARG A 29 -10.04 -3.17 1.27
C ARG A 29 -9.51 -4.45 0.63
N THR A 30 -9.65 -4.62 -0.67
CA THR A 30 -9.14 -5.80 -1.39
C THR A 30 -8.07 -5.43 -2.40
N LEU A 31 -7.12 -6.35 -2.62
CA LEU A 31 -6.07 -6.27 -3.63
C LEU A 31 -6.31 -7.35 -4.68
N TYR A 32 -6.21 -7.02 -5.96
CA TYR A 32 -6.21 -8.01 -7.04
C TYR A 32 -4.86 -8.73 -7.09
N CYS A 33 -4.84 -10.01 -6.75
CA CYS A 33 -3.64 -10.82 -6.67
C CYS A 33 -3.98 -12.31 -6.78
N LYS A 34 -2.96 -13.14 -6.91
CA LYS A 34 -3.04 -14.58 -6.70
C LYS A 34 -2.28 -14.95 -5.42
N VAL A 35 -2.74 -15.97 -4.71
CA VAL A 35 -2.03 -16.54 -3.55
C VAL A 35 -1.66 -17.98 -3.89
N GLU A 36 -0.36 -18.28 -3.89
CA GLU A 36 0.20 -19.60 -4.19
C GLU A 36 1.08 -20.03 -3.03
N ASP A 37 0.80 -21.19 -2.42
CA ASP A 37 1.57 -21.73 -1.29
C ASP A 37 1.78 -20.72 -0.14
N GLY A 38 0.77 -19.89 0.11
CA GLY A 38 0.81 -18.83 1.12
C GLY A 38 1.59 -17.58 0.73
N SER A 39 2.18 -17.53 -0.46
CA SER A 39 2.89 -16.38 -1.01
C SER A 39 2.00 -15.54 -1.91
N LEU A 40 2.21 -14.22 -1.89
CA LEU A 40 1.47 -13.28 -2.72
C LEU A 40 2.11 -13.15 -4.11
N VAL A 41 1.31 -13.28 -5.16
CA VAL A 41 1.70 -13.04 -6.55
C VAL A 41 0.92 -11.86 -7.09
N LEU A 42 1.64 -10.82 -7.51
CA LEU A 42 1.10 -9.58 -8.09
C LEU A 42 0.99 -9.71 -9.62
N PRO A 43 -0.03 -9.09 -10.24
CA PRO A 43 -0.13 -9.03 -11.70
C PRO A 43 1.03 -8.21 -12.28
N ARG A 44 1.40 -8.50 -13.53
CA ARG A 44 2.43 -7.74 -14.25
C ARG A 44 1.79 -6.76 -15.21
N VAL A 45 2.55 -5.75 -15.62
CA VAL A 45 2.10 -4.75 -16.62
C VAL A 45 1.63 -5.42 -17.90
N LYS A 46 2.35 -6.44 -18.40
CA LYS A 46 1.94 -7.16 -19.63
C LYS A 46 0.61 -7.90 -19.54
N ASP A 47 0.15 -8.18 -18.32
CA ASP A 47 -1.11 -8.91 -18.06
C ASP A 47 -2.29 -7.94 -17.85
N VAL A 48 -2.05 -6.63 -17.92
CA VAL A 48 -3.03 -5.58 -17.65
C VAL A 48 -3.04 -4.58 -18.81
N GLU A 49 -4.24 -4.19 -19.27
CA GLU A 49 -4.36 -3.13 -20.28
C GLU A 49 -3.77 -1.81 -19.74
N PRO A 50 -2.82 -1.17 -20.43
CA PRO A 50 -1.92 -0.16 -19.87
C PRO A 50 -2.53 1.22 -19.61
N SER A 51 -3.86 1.39 -19.65
CA SER A 51 -4.43 2.73 -19.43
C SER A 51 -4.41 3.11 -17.94
N ALA A 52 -3.65 4.17 -17.62
CA ALA A 52 -3.61 4.86 -16.32
C ALA A 52 -2.77 4.21 -15.19
N LEU A 53 -1.65 3.57 -15.54
CA LEU A 53 -0.64 3.16 -14.55
C LEU A 53 0.10 4.39 -13.99
N GLN A 54 0.16 4.47 -12.66
CA GLN A 54 0.93 5.49 -11.97
C GLN A 54 2.11 4.85 -11.23
N TYR A 55 3.33 5.32 -11.47
CA TYR A 55 4.50 4.89 -10.71
C TYR A 55 4.28 5.12 -9.19
N ALA A 56 4.45 4.06 -8.40
CA ALA A 56 4.34 4.13 -6.95
C ALA A 56 5.71 4.20 -6.28
N PHE A 57 6.54 3.18 -6.49
CA PHE A 57 7.87 2.98 -5.91
C PHE A 57 8.57 1.82 -6.64
N SER A 58 9.77 1.43 -6.20
CA SER A 58 10.40 0.17 -6.63
C SER A 58 10.92 -0.64 -5.43
N ILE A 59 10.99 -1.96 -5.61
CA ILE A 59 11.76 -2.86 -4.76
C ILE A 59 12.89 -3.42 -5.60
N ASP A 60 14.12 -3.17 -5.15
CA ASP A 60 15.32 -3.27 -5.98
C ASP A 60 15.14 -2.46 -7.28
N GLU A 61 15.40 -3.09 -8.42
CA GLU A 61 15.31 -2.49 -9.75
C GLU A 61 13.87 -2.47 -10.29
N ARG A 62 12.96 -3.28 -9.73
CA ARG A 62 11.61 -3.50 -10.28
C ARG A 62 10.60 -2.50 -9.76
N ALA A 63 9.86 -1.87 -10.66
CA ALA A 63 8.87 -0.88 -10.31
C ALA A 63 7.50 -1.50 -10.01
N ASP A 64 6.78 -0.83 -9.11
CA ASP A 64 5.40 -1.11 -8.77
C ASP A 64 4.53 0.08 -9.20
N TYR A 65 3.46 -0.21 -9.94
CA TYR A 65 2.54 0.79 -10.47
C TYR A 65 1.15 0.65 -9.84
N LEU A 66 0.57 1.77 -9.42
CA LEU A 66 -0.82 1.82 -8.98
C LEU A 66 -1.75 1.92 -10.20
N LEU A 67 -2.71 1.02 -10.28
CA LEU A 67 -3.87 1.13 -11.16
C LEU A 67 -5.03 1.72 -10.33
N SER A 68 -5.31 3.00 -10.53
CA SER A 68 -6.22 3.75 -9.65
C SER A 68 -7.67 3.82 -10.17
N ASP A 69 -7.88 3.66 -11.48
CA ASP A 69 -9.12 4.00 -12.17
C ASP A 69 -9.70 2.84 -13.00
N ALA A 70 -9.29 1.60 -12.71
CA ALA A 70 -9.81 0.42 -13.38
C ALA A 70 -9.92 -0.78 -12.43
N GLU A 71 -10.93 -1.61 -12.66
CA GLU A 71 -11.07 -2.92 -12.02
C GLU A 71 -10.66 -4.01 -13.00
N LEU A 72 -9.79 -4.92 -12.53
CA LEU A 72 -9.41 -6.10 -13.29
C LEU A 72 -10.45 -7.21 -13.10
N LYS A 73 -10.72 -7.95 -14.17
CA LYS A 73 -11.59 -9.13 -14.13
C LYS A 73 -10.84 -10.30 -13.52
N GLU A 74 -11.51 -11.04 -12.64
CA GLU A 74 -10.93 -12.24 -12.04
C GLU A 74 -10.72 -13.32 -13.12
N ALA A 75 -9.48 -13.79 -13.24
CA ALA A 75 -9.07 -14.76 -14.25
C ALA A 75 -7.75 -15.42 -13.84
N ASN A 76 -7.46 -16.63 -14.36
CA ASN A 76 -6.17 -17.31 -14.21
C ASN A 76 -5.68 -17.45 -12.74
N GLY A 77 -6.61 -17.54 -11.80
CA GLY A 77 -6.34 -17.63 -10.35
C GLY A 77 -6.14 -16.30 -9.64
N PHE A 78 -6.18 -15.17 -10.35
CA PHE A 78 -6.22 -13.84 -9.74
C PHE A 78 -7.64 -13.48 -9.28
N SER A 79 -7.73 -12.93 -8.08
CA SER A 79 -8.98 -12.51 -7.45
C SER A 79 -8.74 -11.36 -6.49
N TYR A 80 -9.82 -10.75 -5.98
CA TYR A 80 -9.73 -9.72 -4.96
C TYR A 80 -9.58 -10.31 -3.55
N PHE A 81 -8.36 -10.25 -3.02
CA PHE A 81 -8.00 -10.73 -1.68
C PHE A 81 -8.12 -9.62 -0.62
N ASP A 82 -8.67 -9.93 0.56
CA ASP A 82 -8.79 -8.98 1.67
C ASP A 82 -7.42 -8.58 2.24
N THR A 83 -7.09 -7.30 2.12
CA THR A 83 -5.83 -6.71 2.60
C THR A 83 -5.65 -6.87 4.11
N GLY A 84 -6.73 -6.97 4.89
CA GLY A 84 -6.69 -7.24 6.33
C GLY A 84 -6.14 -8.62 6.70
N LYS A 85 -6.06 -9.53 5.72
CA LYS A 85 -5.51 -10.88 5.84
C LYS A 85 -4.10 -11.02 5.26
N LEU A 86 -3.50 -9.97 4.68
CA LEU A 86 -2.12 -10.04 4.16
C LEU A 86 -1.11 -10.51 5.25
N ARG A 87 -1.34 -10.13 6.50
CA ARG A 87 -0.54 -10.58 7.66
C ARG A 87 -0.52 -12.09 7.91
N THR A 88 -1.38 -12.87 7.26
CA THR A 88 -1.40 -14.34 7.38
C THR A 88 -0.59 -15.02 6.27
N LEU A 89 -0.06 -14.25 5.32
CA LEU A 89 0.73 -14.75 4.21
C LEU A 89 2.23 -14.76 4.55
N VAL A 90 3.00 -15.48 3.77
CA VAL A 90 4.46 -15.54 3.89
C VAL A 90 5.04 -14.13 3.63
N PRO A 91 5.88 -13.60 4.54
CA PRO A 91 6.57 -12.33 4.32
C PRO A 91 7.44 -12.35 3.07
N GLY A 92 7.51 -11.22 2.37
CA GLY A 92 8.38 -11.06 1.21
C GLY A 92 8.12 -9.74 0.46
N PRO A 93 8.89 -9.49 -0.62
CA PRO A 93 8.81 -8.24 -1.40
C PRO A 93 7.40 -7.93 -1.91
N ALA A 94 6.69 -8.91 -2.46
CA ALA A 94 5.33 -8.72 -2.97
C ALA A 94 4.35 -8.31 -1.87
N LEU A 95 4.47 -8.90 -0.67
CA LEU A 95 3.63 -8.54 0.48
C LEU A 95 3.92 -7.11 0.95
N MET A 96 5.19 -6.72 0.96
CA MET A 96 5.61 -5.37 1.29
C MET A 96 5.08 -4.34 0.26
N ALA A 97 5.21 -4.64 -1.04
CA ALA A 97 4.65 -3.82 -2.12
C ALA A 97 3.12 -3.67 -1.96
N ALA A 98 2.41 -4.78 -1.71
CA ALA A 98 0.98 -4.77 -1.46
C ALA A 98 0.55 -3.86 -0.29
N ALA A 99 1.29 -3.86 0.82
CA ALA A 99 0.99 -3.02 1.98
C ALA A 99 1.35 -1.53 1.75
N ALA A 100 2.51 -1.26 1.15
CA ALA A 100 2.95 0.09 0.82
C ALA A 100 2.05 0.75 -0.22
N GLY A 101 1.70 0.00 -1.27
CA GLY A 101 0.78 0.45 -2.31
C GLY A 101 -0.62 0.75 -1.77
N GLU A 102 -1.13 -0.06 -0.83
CA GLU A 102 -2.46 0.19 -0.26
C GLU A 102 -2.48 1.53 0.49
N SER A 103 -1.39 1.85 1.19
CA SER A 103 -1.27 3.14 1.90
C SER A 103 -1.35 4.32 0.94
N LEU A 104 -0.68 4.22 -0.22
CA LEU A 104 -0.74 5.24 -1.27
C LEU A 104 -2.11 5.29 -1.95
N TYR A 105 -2.69 4.14 -2.32
CA TYR A 105 -4.02 4.04 -2.89
C TYR A 105 -5.06 4.73 -2.00
N ARG A 106 -5.11 4.37 -0.71
CA ARG A 106 -6.04 4.97 0.26
C ARG A 106 -5.83 6.47 0.39
N TRP A 107 -4.59 6.94 0.37
CA TRP A 107 -4.30 8.36 0.40
C TRP A 107 -4.83 9.07 -0.85
N TYR A 108 -4.52 8.60 -2.06
CA TYR A 108 -5.04 9.18 -3.31
C TYR A 108 -6.57 9.19 -3.35
N SER A 109 -7.21 8.07 -2.98
CA SER A 109 -8.68 7.99 -2.93
C SER A 109 -9.29 8.99 -1.93
N GLY A 110 -8.58 9.32 -0.85
CA GLY A 110 -8.99 10.31 0.14
C GLY A 110 -8.75 11.76 -0.27
N GLN A 111 -7.81 12.03 -1.18
CA GLN A 111 -7.43 13.39 -1.60
C GLN A 111 -8.06 13.81 -2.94
N ARG A 112 -9.30 13.40 -3.21
CA ARG A 112 -10.02 13.76 -4.45
C ARG A 112 -10.47 15.21 -4.50
N PHE A 113 -10.74 15.82 -3.34
CA PHE A 113 -11.20 17.20 -3.21
C PHE A 113 -10.34 17.96 -2.21
N CYS A 114 -10.13 19.24 -2.48
CA CYS A 114 -9.31 20.11 -1.65
C CYS A 114 -9.99 20.37 -0.30
N GLY A 115 -9.34 20.01 0.80
CA GLY A 115 -9.84 20.30 2.15
C GLY A 115 -9.94 21.79 2.49
N ARG A 116 -9.35 22.70 1.69
CA ARG A 116 -9.41 24.15 1.89
C ARG A 116 -10.58 24.82 1.15
N CYS A 117 -10.86 24.42 -0.09
CA CYS A 117 -11.86 25.11 -0.94
C CYS A 117 -12.90 24.18 -1.59
N GLY A 118 -12.83 22.87 -1.38
CA GLY A 118 -13.77 21.87 -1.89
C GLY A 118 -13.65 21.55 -3.38
N LYS A 119 -12.74 22.18 -4.13
CA LYS A 119 -12.53 21.91 -5.57
C LYS A 119 -11.76 20.60 -5.81
N PRO A 120 -11.96 19.91 -6.96
CA PRO A 120 -11.20 18.72 -7.30
C PRO A 120 -9.68 18.96 -7.24
N MET A 121 -8.94 17.93 -6.81
CA MET A 121 -7.48 17.95 -6.77
C MET A 121 -6.87 17.20 -7.95
N GLU A 122 -5.65 17.59 -8.32
CA GLU A 122 -4.87 16.95 -9.37
C GLU A 122 -3.56 16.39 -8.80
N LYS A 123 -3.02 15.33 -9.42
CA LYS A 123 -1.71 14.78 -9.05
C LYS A 123 -0.62 15.77 -9.48
N SER A 124 0.35 16.01 -8.60
CA SER A 124 1.54 16.77 -8.96
C SER A 124 2.38 16.02 -10.01
N LYS A 125 3.02 16.75 -10.92
CA LYS A 125 3.90 16.22 -11.96
C LYS A 125 5.37 16.14 -11.55
N ILE A 126 5.74 16.77 -10.42
CA ILE A 126 7.14 16.89 -9.99
C ILE A 126 7.43 16.13 -8.70
N GLU A 127 6.41 15.83 -7.90
CA GLU A 127 6.55 15.19 -6.60
C GLU A 127 5.32 14.34 -6.27
N ARG A 128 5.43 13.51 -5.23
CA ARG A 128 4.30 12.71 -4.74
C ARG A 128 3.37 13.58 -3.89
N ALA A 129 2.53 14.37 -4.54
CA ALA A 129 1.58 15.28 -3.91
C ALA A 129 0.28 15.38 -4.72
N MET A 130 -0.79 15.83 -4.05
CA MET A 130 -2.01 16.32 -4.72
C MET A 130 -2.01 17.85 -4.61
N VAL A 131 -2.33 18.54 -5.70
CA VAL A 131 -2.35 20.01 -5.80
C VAL A 131 -3.74 20.47 -6.23
N CYS A 132 -4.26 21.50 -5.56
CA CYS A 132 -5.51 22.14 -5.98
C CYS A 132 -5.22 23.19 -7.06
N PRO A 133 -5.76 23.06 -8.28
CA PRO A 133 -5.50 24.02 -9.36
C PRO A 133 -6.15 25.38 -9.12
N VAL A 134 -7.12 25.48 -8.20
CA VAL A 134 -7.88 26.72 -7.94
C VAL A 134 -7.23 27.59 -6.86
N CYS A 135 -6.77 27.00 -5.76
CA CYS A 135 -6.24 27.75 -4.62
C CYS A 135 -4.76 27.47 -4.31
N GLY A 136 -4.11 26.60 -5.08
CA GLY A 136 -2.70 26.25 -4.92
C GLY A 136 -2.37 25.39 -3.69
N ASN A 137 -3.38 24.87 -2.98
CA ASN A 137 -3.14 24.03 -1.81
C ASN A 137 -2.52 22.68 -2.21
N THR A 138 -1.33 22.38 -1.70
CA THR A 138 -0.63 21.12 -1.89
C THR A 138 -0.76 20.24 -0.64
N VAL A 139 -1.04 18.95 -0.82
CA VAL A 139 -1.06 17.95 0.25
C VAL A 139 -0.20 16.75 -0.11
N TYR A 140 0.44 16.17 0.90
CA TYR A 140 1.39 15.07 0.77
C TYR A 140 0.87 13.78 1.42
N PRO A 141 1.37 12.59 1.02
CA PRO A 141 1.11 11.34 1.70
C PRO A 141 1.44 11.46 3.19
N LYS A 142 0.52 11.01 4.04
CA LYS A 142 0.69 11.08 5.50
C LYS A 142 1.35 9.80 6.00
N ILE A 143 2.48 9.95 6.68
CA ILE A 143 3.03 8.92 7.56
C ILE A 143 2.55 9.24 8.97
N CYS A 144 1.98 8.24 9.64
CA CYS A 144 1.60 8.34 11.05
C CYS A 144 2.60 7.50 11.86
N PRO A 145 3.64 8.12 12.45
CA PRO A 145 4.53 7.41 13.36
C PRO A 145 3.71 6.74 14.46
N ALA A 146 4.10 5.53 14.83
CA ALA A 146 3.50 4.81 15.93
C ALA A 146 4.60 4.02 16.64
N VAL A 147 4.44 3.87 17.94
CA VAL A 147 5.35 3.10 18.79
C VAL A 147 4.70 1.79 19.21
N ILE A 148 5.53 0.77 19.39
CA ILE A 148 5.18 -0.48 20.07
C ILE A 148 6.22 -0.71 21.16
N VAL A 149 5.77 -0.92 22.40
CA VAL A 149 6.65 -0.97 23.57
C VAL A 149 6.41 -2.23 24.39
N ALA A 150 7.51 -2.89 24.76
CA ALA A 150 7.51 -3.94 25.76
C ALA A 150 7.84 -3.32 27.13
N ILE A 151 6.87 -3.32 28.04
CA ILE A 151 7.05 -2.84 29.41
C ILE A 151 7.41 -4.04 30.28
N HIS A 152 8.53 -3.95 30.98
CA HIS A 152 9.12 -5.03 31.76
C HIS A 152 9.22 -4.70 33.25
N ASP A 153 9.07 -5.73 34.09
CA ASP A 153 9.29 -5.72 35.54
C ASP A 153 10.03 -7.01 35.92
N GLY A 154 11.37 -6.94 35.97
CA GLY A 154 12.23 -8.11 36.05
C GLY A 154 11.97 -9.08 34.88
N ASP A 155 11.59 -10.31 35.19
CA ASP A 155 11.26 -11.37 34.22
C ASP A 155 9.81 -11.33 33.70
N ARG A 156 9.05 -10.26 34.01
CA ARG A 156 7.63 -10.12 33.63
C ARG A 156 7.45 -9.09 32.52
N LEU A 157 6.47 -9.32 31.66
CA LEU A 157 6.01 -8.36 30.65
C LEU A 157 4.57 -7.94 30.88
N VAL A 158 4.29 -6.64 30.73
CA VAL A 158 2.91 -6.13 30.66
C VAL A 158 2.36 -6.40 29.26
N LEU A 159 1.23 -7.08 29.22
CA LEU A 159 0.48 -7.34 28.00
C LEU A 159 -0.93 -6.78 28.11
N THR A 160 -1.44 -6.27 27.00
CA THR A 160 -2.81 -5.74 26.91
C THR A 160 -3.68 -6.66 26.07
N ARG A 161 -4.99 -6.61 26.31
CA ARG A 161 -6.00 -7.24 25.46
C ARG A 161 -7.01 -6.19 25.06
N TYR A 162 -7.14 -5.97 23.76
CA TYR A 162 -8.10 -5.00 23.23
C TYR A 162 -9.53 -5.48 23.47
N LYS A 163 -10.37 -4.60 24.01
CA LYS A 163 -11.81 -4.83 24.13
C LYS A 163 -12.43 -4.89 22.72
N ASP A 164 -13.30 -5.87 22.47
CA ASP A 164 -14.12 -5.99 21.25
C ASP A 164 -13.37 -6.18 19.91
N ARG A 165 -12.11 -6.63 19.92
CA ARG A 165 -11.39 -7.06 18.70
C ARG A 165 -11.60 -8.57 18.46
N PRO A 166 -11.78 -9.02 17.20
CA PRO A 166 -11.76 -10.45 16.86
C PRO A 166 -10.42 -11.12 17.22
N PHE A 167 -9.35 -10.33 17.28
CA PHE A 167 -8.02 -10.75 17.70
C PHE A 167 -7.95 -10.83 19.23
N LYS A 168 -7.98 -12.05 19.76
CA LYS A 168 -8.04 -12.31 21.21
C LYS A 168 -6.67 -12.52 21.87
N HIS A 169 -5.57 -12.42 21.12
CA HIS A 169 -4.24 -12.58 21.67
C HIS A 169 -3.84 -11.38 22.53
N TYR A 170 -2.98 -11.64 23.50
CA TYR A 170 -2.26 -10.62 24.23
C TYR A 170 -1.29 -9.89 23.29
N ALA A 171 -1.18 -8.56 23.45
CA ALA A 171 -0.32 -7.72 22.63
C ALA A 171 0.49 -6.75 23.51
N LEU A 172 1.63 -6.33 23.00
CA LEU A 172 2.39 -5.21 23.54
C LEU A 172 1.58 -3.91 23.45
N VAL A 173 1.96 -2.91 24.25
CA VAL A 173 1.31 -1.59 24.20
C VAL A 173 1.74 -0.88 22.91
N ALA A 174 0.79 -0.36 22.15
CA ALA A 174 1.06 0.39 20.92
C ALA A 174 0.11 1.58 20.74
N GLY A 175 0.60 2.65 20.10
CA GLY A 175 -0.14 3.88 19.86
C GLY A 175 0.57 4.80 18.85
N PHE A 176 -0.19 5.77 18.30
CA PHE A 176 0.35 6.85 17.47
C PHE A 176 1.01 7.93 18.31
#